data_AF-A0A899FRM2-F1
#
_entry.id   AF-A0A899FRM2-F1
#
_cell.length_a   1.000
_cell.length_b   1.000
_cell.length_c   1.000
_cell.angle_alpha   90.00
_cell.angle_beta   90.00
_cell.angle_gamma   90.00
#
_symmetry.space_group_name_H-M   'P 1'
#
loop_
_entity.id
_entity.type
_entity.pdbx_description
1 polymer ?
#
loop_
_entity_poly.entity_id
_entity_poly.type
_entity_poly.pdbx_seq_one_letter_code
_entity_poly.pdbx_strand_id
1 'polypeptide(L)'
;MASLKCLKGYKQRAFLVIIKDLLRILYIVSDNIWSQYFEQFIIWKFKKSSMTVFLPRYNYHFSLKRSWFPGHMSSGLKDIKDLLNGVDLVIETRDSRIPISSENKLLNKTIEKKEKIIIFNKYDLLDCDNKKRFQEKFYKNSIFCSLKDPKSIKKICENIRIKALKLDKISGMNVMVVGMPNVGKSTLLNSFRHIGLQPINMYQKSRKAAKTGAQPGITKKITQKVKIIDKPLVYCIDTPGIMIPSINDPITFLKLALVGCIKDNIIDTITIADYLLFRINLIDPELYLTPFKMKQPTNDIEELLNAIAIATGRLKKGGIPNIYTAATFLIKKYRTGNLGKFVLDDIF
;
A
#
# COMPACT_ATOMS: atom_id res chain seq x y z
N MET A 1 -0.46 -34.53 0.52
CA MET A 1 -1.68 -33.84 1.02
C MET A 1 -1.74 -32.33 0.75
N ALA A 2 -0.64 -31.63 0.44
CA ALA A 2 -0.65 -30.18 0.13
C ALA A 2 -1.17 -29.82 -1.28
N SER A 3 -1.14 -30.74 -2.25
CA SER A 3 -1.56 -30.50 -3.64
C SER A 3 -3.09 -30.52 -3.85
N LEU A 4 -3.84 -31.29 -3.04
CA LEU A 4 -5.30 -31.44 -3.15
C LEU A 4 -6.10 -30.26 -2.57
N LYS A 5 -5.54 -29.52 -1.60
CA LYS A 5 -6.15 -28.27 -1.09
C LYS A 5 -6.05 -27.12 -2.10
N CYS A 6 -5.03 -27.12 -2.96
CA CYS A 6 -4.86 -26.12 -4.02
C CYS A 6 -5.92 -26.28 -5.12
N LEU A 7 -6.27 -27.52 -5.48
CA LEU A 7 -7.25 -27.83 -6.53
C LEU A 7 -8.72 -27.52 -6.15
N LYS A 8 -9.10 -27.65 -4.86
CA LYS A 8 -10.45 -27.27 -4.39
C LYS A 8 -10.67 -25.75 -4.39
N GLY A 9 -9.65 -24.98 -3.99
CA GLY A 9 -9.68 -23.50 -4.10
C GLY A 9 -9.72 -23.00 -5.54
N TYR A 10 -9.09 -23.72 -6.47
CA TYR A 10 -9.11 -23.40 -7.90
C TYR A 10 -10.50 -23.51 -8.54
N LYS A 11 -11.32 -24.51 -8.18
CA LYS A 11 -12.69 -24.65 -8.72
C LYS A 11 -13.65 -23.56 -8.23
N GLN A 12 -13.52 -23.12 -6.97
CA GLN A 12 -14.32 -22.01 -6.44
C GLN A 12 -13.84 -20.64 -6.96
N ARG A 13 -12.52 -20.42 -7.08
CA ARG A 13 -11.97 -19.21 -7.71
C ARG A 13 -12.36 -19.12 -9.19
N ALA A 14 -12.28 -20.22 -9.94
CA ALA A 14 -12.69 -20.23 -11.34
C ALA A 14 -14.19 -19.90 -11.49
N PHE A 15 -15.06 -20.44 -10.62
CA PHE A 15 -16.50 -20.17 -10.67
C PHE A 15 -16.85 -18.71 -10.34
N LEU A 16 -16.20 -18.12 -9.32
CA LEU A 16 -16.40 -16.71 -8.95
C LEU A 16 -15.79 -15.73 -9.97
N VAL A 17 -14.68 -16.10 -10.62
CA VAL A 17 -14.08 -15.32 -11.72
C VAL A 17 -14.97 -15.38 -12.96
N ILE A 18 -15.50 -16.56 -13.31
CA ILE A 18 -16.47 -16.72 -14.41
C ILE A 18 -17.73 -15.88 -14.15
N ILE A 19 -18.24 -15.85 -12.91
CA ILE A 19 -19.36 -14.97 -12.54
C ILE A 19 -18.97 -13.48 -12.63
N LYS A 20 -17.77 -13.08 -12.18
CA LYS A 20 -17.29 -11.70 -12.31
C LYS A 20 -17.14 -11.26 -13.76
N ASP A 21 -16.60 -12.11 -14.62
CA ASP A 21 -16.40 -11.82 -16.04
C ASP A 21 -17.74 -11.80 -16.79
N LEU A 22 -18.68 -12.71 -16.47
CA LEU A 22 -20.06 -12.68 -16.97
C LEU A 22 -20.82 -11.43 -16.51
N LEU A 23 -20.69 -11.04 -15.24
CA LEU A 23 -21.31 -9.81 -14.71
C LEU A 23 -20.72 -8.57 -15.37
N ARG A 24 -19.41 -8.53 -15.65
CA ARG A 24 -18.74 -7.41 -16.32
C ARG A 24 -19.14 -7.31 -17.80
N ILE A 25 -19.28 -8.44 -18.50
CA ILE A 25 -19.76 -8.51 -19.89
C ILE A 25 -21.24 -8.09 -19.97
N LEU A 26 -22.08 -8.55 -19.05
CA LEU A 26 -23.51 -8.19 -19.03
C LEU A 26 -23.75 -6.72 -18.68
N TYR A 27 -22.96 -6.14 -17.76
CA TYR A 27 -23.06 -4.72 -17.40
C TYR A 27 -22.63 -3.77 -18.52
N ILE A 28 -21.76 -4.24 -19.44
CA ILE A 28 -21.35 -3.50 -20.63
C ILE A 28 -22.38 -3.62 -21.77
N VAL A 29 -23.22 -4.66 -21.75
CA VAL A 29 -24.10 -5.02 -22.89
C VAL A 29 -25.58 -4.69 -22.67
N SER A 30 -26.06 -4.43 -21.45
CA SER A 30 -27.51 -4.24 -21.23
C SER A 30 -27.91 -2.80 -20.86
N ASP A 31 -28.66 -2.17 -21.76
CA ASP A 31 -29.63 -1.12 -21.42
C ASP A 31 -30.67 -1.71 -20.45
N ASN A 32 -30.54 -1.34 -19.17
CA ASN A 32 -31.48 -1.24 -18.05
C ASN A 32 -32.63 -2.24 -17.80
N ILE A 33 -32.92 -3.21 -18.66
CA ILE A 33 -34.06 -4.12 -18.51
C ILE A 33 -33.60 -5.54 -18.13
N TRP A 34 -32.45 -6.01 -18.63
CA TRP A 34 -32.00 -7.39 -18.40
C TRP A 34 -31.31 -7.62 -17.03
N SER A 35 -30.79 -6.58 -16.38
CA SER A 35 -30.12 -6.72 -15.08
C SER A 35 -31.09 -7.15 -13.97
N GLN A 36 -32.31 -6.62 -13.97
CA GLN A 36 -33.34 -6.89 -12.96
C GLN A 36 -33.89 -8.32 -13.04
N TYR A 37 -34.13 -8.82 -14.26
CA TYR A 37 -34.57 -10.20 -14.47
C TYR A 37 -33.46 -11.22 -14.22
N PHE A 38 -32.19 -10.86 -14.47
CA PHE A 38 -31.05 -11.74 -14.18
C PHE A 38 -30.74 -11.84 -12.69
N GLU A 39 -30.85 -10.73 -11.93
CA GLU A 39 -30.82 -10.77 -10.47
C GLU A 39 -31.93 -11.66 -9.92
N GLN A 40 -33.15 -11.53 -10.42
CA GLN A 40 -34.27 -12.39 -10.02
C GLN A 40 -34.04 -13.86 -10.40
N PHE A 41 -33.42 -14.16 -11.54
CA PHE A 41 -33.09 -15.52 -11.96
C PHE A 41 -32.00 -16.16 -11.10
N ILE A 42 -30.95 -15.41 -10.76
CA ILE A 42 -29.91 -15.83 -9.80
C ILE A 42 -30.59 -16.11 -8.43
N ILE A 43 -31.35 -15.15 -7.90
CA ILE A 43 -32.07 -15.28 -6.64
C ILE A 43 -33.03 -16.50 -6.65
N TRP A 44 -33.73 -16.75 -7.76
CA TRP A 44 -34.62 -17.90 -7.92
C TRP A 44 -33.87 -19.23 -7.95
N LYS A 45 -32.77 -19.32 -8.70
CA LYS A 45 -31.95 -20.54 -8.76
C LYS A 45 -31.27 -20.85 -7.42
N PHE A 46 -30.94 -19.82 -6.64
CA PHE A 46 -30.34 -19.98 -5.30
C PHE A 46 -31.37 -20.23 -4.19
N LYS A 47 -32.60 -19.69 -4.27
CA LYS A 47 -33.69 -19.99 -3.31
C LYS A 47 -34.07 -21.46 -3.24
N LYS A 48 -33.85 -22.22 -4.32
CA LYS A 48 -34.19 -23.66 -4.42
C LYS A 48 -33.17 -24.57 -3.73
N SER A 49 -32.00 -24.03 -3.37
CA SER A 49 -30.97 -24.71 -2.58
C SER A 49 -30.87 -23.98 -1.25
N SER A 50 -31.24 -24.61 -0.14
CA SER A 50 -31.22 -24.05 1.22
C SER A 50 -29.80 -23.76 1.75
N MET A 51 -29.05 -22.92 1.05
CA MET A 51 -27.78 -22.33 1.43
C MET A 51 -27.97 -20.81 1.37
N THR A 52 -27.99 -20.16 2.53
CA THR A 52 -27.90 -18.70 2.59
C THR A 52 -26.53 -18.28 2.06
N VAL A 53 -26.47 -17.87 0.80
CA VAL A 53 -25.24 -17.39 0.16
C VAL A 53 -24.93 -16.00 0.69
N PHE A 54 -23.73 -15.82 1.27
CA PHE A 54 -23.26 -14.51 1.69
C PHE A 54 -23.09 -13.58 0.49
N LEU A 55 -23.70 -12.39 0.56
CA LEU A 55 -23.56 -11.34 -0.44
C LEU A 55 -22.65 -10.23 0.10
N PRO A 56 -21.43 -10.06 -0.44
CA PRO A 56 -20.55 -8.98 -0.03
C PRO A 56 -21.11 -7.63 -0.51
N ARG A 57 -20.78 -6.55 0.22
CA ARG A 57 -20.94 -5.19 -0.29
C ARG A 57 -20.09 -5.02 -1.56
N TYR A 58 -20.68 -4.46 -2.62
CA TYR A 58 -19.96 -4.13 -3.87
C TYR A 58 -19.54 -2.65 -3.96
N ASN A 59 -20.25 -1.78 -3.22
CA ASN A 59 -19.93 -0.37 -3.09
C ASN A 59 -19.63 -0.03 -1.64
N TYR A 60 -18.74 0.93 -1.42
CA TYR A 60 -18.45 1.49 -0.11
C TYR A 60 -18.78 2.98 -0.13
N HIS A 61 -19.72 3.40 0.72
CA HIS A 61 -20.10 4.80 0.82
C HIS A 61 -19.33 5.45 1.96
N PHE A 62 -18.53 6.46 1.63
CA PHE A 62 -17.81 7.26 2.60
C PHE A 62 -17.79 8.72 2.16
N SER A 63 -18.14 9.61 3.08
CA SER A 63 -18.11 11.05 2.86
C SER A 63 -17.11 11.70 3.79
N LEU A 64 -16.21 12.50 3.23
CA LEU A 64 -15.24 13.27 3.99
C LEU A 64 -15.91 14.54 4.50
N LYS A 65 -16.10 14.64 5.82
CA LYS A 65 -16.72 15.81 6.43
C LYS A 65 -15.91 17.11 6.26
N ARG A 66 -14.58 17.04 5.99
CA ARG A 66 -13.72 18.21 5.68
C ARG A 66 -12.54 17.80 4.77
N SER A 67 -12.15 18.68 3.84
CA SER A 67 -10.89 18.57 3.10
C SER A 67 -9.72 18.75 4.06
N TRP A 68 -9.09 17.66 4.49
CA TRP A 68 -7.96 17.74 5.40
C TRP A 68 -6.69 18.21 4.66
N PHE A 69 -6.22 19.40 5.03
CA PHE A 69 -4.93 19.97 4.61
C PHE A 69 -4.18 20.45 5.84
N PRO A 70 -3.14 19.75 6.33
CA PRO A 70 -2.23 20.34 7.29
C PRO A 70 -1.37 21.38 6.56
N GLY A 71 -1.49 22.64 6.98
CA GLY A 71 -0.79 23.78 6.35
C GLY A 71 0.72 23.59 6.14
N HIS A 72 1.37 22.76 6.97
CA HIS A 72 2.80 22.43 6.87
C HIS A 72 3.25 21.67 5.59
N MET A 73 2.32 21.25 4.71
CA MET A 73 2.69 20.52 3.49
C MET A 73 2.82 21.41 2.26
N SER A 74 2.19 22.58 2.29
CA SER A 74 2.39 23.63 1.27
C SER A 74 3.83 24.13 1.26
N SER A 75 4.45 24.28 2.43
CA SER A 75 5.88 24.59 2.57
C SER A 75 6.77 23.47 2.03
N GLY A 76 6.45 22.20 2.31
CA GLY A 76 7.25 21.07 1.84
C GLY A 76 7.35 20.94 0.32
N LEU A 77 6.28 21.28 -0.42
CA LEU A 77 6.34 21.32 -1.89
C LEU A 77 7.21 22.48 -2.41
N LYS A 78 7.18 23.64 -1.74
CA LYS A 78 8.05 24.77 -2.07
C LYS A 78 9.51 24.41 -1.81
N ASP A 79 9.80 23.82 -0.64
CA ASP A 79 11.16 23.40 -0.28
C ASP A 79 11.72 22.37 -1.28
N ILE A 80 10.89 21.44 -1.77
CA ILE A 80 11.30 20.50 -2.82
C ILE A 80 11.60 21.24 -4.12
N LYS A 81 10.78 22.21 -4.53
CA LYS A 81 11.04 23.01 -5.75
C LYS A 81 12.40 23.70 -5.69
N ASP A 82 12.73 24.29 -4.55
CA ASP A 82 13.99 25.00 -4.36
C ASP A 82 15.19 24.05 -4.43
N LEU A 83 15.05 22.84 -3.86
CA LEU A 83 16.11 21.83 -3.87
C LEU A 83 16.28 21.11 -5.21
N LEU A 84 15.25 21.05 -6.05
CA LEU A 84 15.29 20.32 -7.33
C LEU A 84 16.41 20.81 -8.25
N ASN A 85 16.78 22.09 -8.20
CA ASN A 85 17.86 22.63 -9.04
C ASN A 85 19.21 21.92 -8.78
N GLY A 86 19.50 21.54 -7.54
CA GLY A 86 20.72 20.84 -7.16
C GLY A 86 20.66 19.31 -7.25
N VAL A 87 19.52 18.75 -7.69
CA VAL A 87 19.27 17.31 -7.76
C VAL A 87 19.47 16.80 -9.18
N ASP A 88 20.27 15.74 -9.30
CA ASP A 88 20.58 15.09 -10.57
C ASP A 88 19.61 13.91 -10.85
N LEU A 89 19.18 13.18 -9.80
CA LEU A 89 18.26 12.04 -9.91
C LEU A 89 17.16 12.07 -8.85
N VAL A 90 15.91 11.87 -9.25
CA VAL A 90 14.76 11.74 -8.32
C VAL A 90 14.35 10.27 -8.18
N ILE A 91 14.17 9.82 -6.94
CA ILE A 91 13.59 8.51 -6.63
C ILE A 91 12.19 8.73 -6.07
N GLU A 92 11.17 8.43 -6.88
CA GLU A 92 9.78 8.48 -6.48
C GLU A 92 9.38 7.16 -5.81
N THR A 93 9.15 7.18 -4.50
CA THR A 93 8.76 5.98 -3.74
C THR A 93 7.26 5.91 -3.57
N ARG A 94 6.65 4.79 -4.00
CA ARG A 94 5.23 4.46 -3.88
C ARG A 94 5.03 3.21 -3.01
N ASP A 95 3.82 3.02 -2.49
CA ASP A 95 3.45 1.81 -1.73
C ASP A 95 2.79 0.81 -2.69
N SER A 96 3.38 -0.38 -2.84
CA SER A 96 2.89 -1.41 -3.77
C SER A 96 1.48 -1.90 -3.46
N ARG A 97 0.96 -1.69 -2.25
CA ARG A 97 -0.43 -2.06 -1.91
C ARG A 97 -1.45 -1.09 -2.48
N ILE A 98 -1.01 0.13 -2.82
CA ILE A 98 -1.83 1.20 -3.39
C ILE A 98 -1.05 1.98 -4.46
N PRO A 99 -0.61 1.33 -5.55
CA PRO A 99 0.31 1.92 -6.52
C PRO A 99 -0.23 3.17 -7.24
N ILE A 100 -1.55 3.27 -7.39
CA ILE A 100 -2.24 4.40 -8.04
C ILE A 100 -2.58 5.44 -6.97
N SER A 101 -3.18 5.03 -5.86
CA SER A 101 -3.62 5.96 -4.80
C SER A 101 -2.44 6.62 -4.06
N SER A 102 -1.25 5.99 -4.04
CA SER A 102 -0.04 6.59 -3.47
C SER A 102 0.71 7.52 -4.42
N GLU A 103 0.22 7.69 -5.66
CA GLU A 103 0.77 8.65 -6.60
C GLU A 103 0.43 10.09 -6.20
N ASN A 104 1.45 10.94 -6.12
CA ASN A 104 1.25 12.38 -5.94
C ASN A 104 1.38 13.10 -7.28
N LYS A 105 0.23 13.30 -7.96
CA LYS A 105 0.17 13.97 -9.27
C LYS A 105 0.80 15.37 -9.26
N LEU A 106 0.65 16.13 -8.17
CA LEU A 106 1.23 17.46 -8.06
C LEU A 106 2.76 17.44 -7.95
N LEU A 107 3.28 16.50 -7.16
CA LEU A 107 4.71 16.25 -7.10
C LEU A 107 5.24 15.83 -8.48
N ASN A 108 4.52 14.95 -9.18
CA ASN A 108 4.91 14.46 -10.50
C ASN A 108 5.03 15.59 -11.54
N LYS A 109 4.12 16.56 -11.54
CA LYS A 109 4.25 17.78 -12.35
C LYS A 109 5.51 18.59 -12.01
N THR A 110 5.91 18.60 -10.74
CA THR A 110 7.05 19.37 -10.27
C THR A 110 8.39 18.70 -10.65
N ILE A 111 8.44 17.37 -10.65
CA ILE A 111 9.65 16.58 -10.96
C ILE A 111 9.70 16.08 -12.41
N GLU A 112 8.75 16.48 -13.27
CA GLU A 112 8.54 15.92 -14.61
C GLU A 112 9.79 16.02 -15.50
N LYS A 113 10.51 17.13 -15.41
CA LYS A 113 11.72 17.40 -16.21
C LYS A 113 12.98 16.74 -15.66
N LYS A 114 12.93 16.10 -14.49
CA LYS A 114 14.09 15.45 -13.87
C LYS A 114 14.17 13.99 -14.27
N GLU A 115 15.39 13.50 -14.39
CA GLU A 115 15.62 12.06 -14.48
C GLU A 115 15.06 11.39 -13.21
N LYS A 116 14.23 10.36 -13.39
CA LYS A 116 13.53 9.72 -12.27
C LYS A 116 13.49 8.19 -12.35
N ILE A 117 13.50 7.57 -11.18
CA ILE A 117 13.22 6.14 -10.98
C ILE A 117 12.02 6.03 -10.06
N ILE A 118 11.03 5.22 -10.45
CA ILE A 118 9.88 4.91 -9.59
C ILE A 118 10.20 3.63 -8.82
N ILE A 119 10.10 3.66 -7.50
CA ILE A 119 10.26 2.51 -6.63
C ILE A 119 8.93 2.17 -5.99
N PHE A 120 8.42 0.97 -6.28
CA PHE A 120 7.26 0.41 -5.61
C PHE A 120 7.72 -0.42 -4.42
N ASN A 121 7.67 0.19 -3.24
CA ASN A 121 8.11 -0.40 -2.00
C ASN A 121 7.03 -1.26 -1.32
N LYS A 122 7.44 -2.16 -0.42
CA LYS A 122 6.60 -3.14 0.27
C LYS A 122 6.04 -4.19 -0.68
N TYR A 123 6.78 -4.49 -1.75
CA TYR A 123 6.42 -5.50 -2.73
C TYR A 123 6.31 -6.92 -2.12
N ASP A 124 6.92 -7.16 -0.95
CA ASP A 124 6.76 -8.40 -0.18
C ASP A 124 5.33 -8.60 0.38
N LEU A 125 4.51 -7.55 0.41
CA LEU A 125 3.12 -7.57 0.89
C LEU A 125 2.09 -7.84 -0.22
N LEU A 126 2.54 -8.20 -1.42
CA LEU A 126 1.67 -8.64 -2.52
C LEU A 126 1.74 -10.17 -2.64
N ASP A 127 0.61 -10.81 -2.94
CA ASP A 127 0.56 -12.21 -3.33
C ASP A 127 1.10 -12.42 -4.76
N CYS A 128 1.26 -13.69 -5.16
CA CYS A 128 1.85 -14.04 -6.46
C CYS A 128 1.02 -13.53 -7.64
N ASP A 129 -0.31 -13.61 -7.53
CA ASP A 129 -1.25 -13.20 -8.59
C ASP A 129 -1.18 -11.68 -8.81
N ASN A 130 -1.24 -10.90 -7.73
CA ASN A 130 -1.09 -9.45 -7.79
C ASN A 130 0.28 -9.05 -8.30
N LYS A 131 1.37 -9.71 -7.88
CA LYS A 131 2.72 -9.40 -8.39
C LYS A 131 2.81 -9.53 -9.91
N LYS A 132 2.29 -10.61 -10.48
CA LYS A 132 2.35 -10.87 -11.92
C LYS A 132 1.64 -9.76 -12.70
N ARG A 133 0.41 -9.44 -12.31
CA ARG A 133 -0.38 -8.39 -12.96
C ARG A 133 0.16 -6.97 -12.68
N PHE A 134 0.76 -6.75 -11.51
CA PHE A 134 1.43 -5.49 -11.16
C PHE A 134 2.63 -5.24 -12.08
N GLN A 135 3.40 -6.29 -12.41
CA GLN A 135 4.51 -6.22 -13.34
C GLN A 135 4.05 -5.90 -14.77
N GLU A 136 2.94 -6.50 -15.21
CA GLU A 136 2.33 -6.21 -16.52
C GLU A 136 1.93 -4.74 -16.65
N LYS A 137 1.34 -4.15 -15.60
CA LYS A 137 0.87 -2.76 -15.63
C LYS A 137 1.96 -1.71 -15.44
N PHE A 138 2.97 -1.99 -14.61
CA PHE A 138 3.95 -0.99 -14.17
C PHE A 138 5.38 -1.21 -14.67
N TYR A 139 5.57 -1.90 -15.80
CA TYR A 139 6.90 -2.34 -16.27
C TYR A 139 7.91 -1.21 -16.56
N LYS A 140 7.46 -0.06 -17.06
CA LYS A 140 8.36 0.99 -17.59
C LYS A 140 8.98 1.85 -16.48
N ASN A 141 10.31 1.87 -16.39
CA ASN A 141 11.09 2.71 -15.47
C ASN A 141 10.75 2.55 -13.98
N SER A 142 10.26 1.37 -13.58
CA SER A 142 9.93 1.06 -12.21
C SER A 142 10.80 -0.06 -11.63
N ILE A 143 11.03 -0.01 -10.32
CA ILE A 143 11.72 -1.04 -9.57
C ILE A 143 10.79 -1.50 -8.44
N PHE A 144 10.48 -2.80 -8.44
CA PHE A 144 9.75 -3.43 -7.36
C PHE A 144 10.72 -3.78 -6.23
N CYS A 145 10.44 -3.31 -5.03
CA CYS A 145 11.37 -3.40 -3.91
C CYS A 145 10.67 -3.86 -2.63
N SER A 146 11.36 -4.69 -1.86
CA SER A 146 11.13 -4.83 -0.43
C SER A 146 12.37 -4.34 0.31
N LEU A 147 12.20 -3.41 1.24
CA LEU A 147 13.29 -2.98 2.13
C LEU A 147 13.81 -4.10 3.06
N LYS A 148 13.11 -5.23 3.13
CA LYS A 148 13.57 -6.44 3.83
C LYS A 148 14.47 -7.32 2.98
N ASP A 149 14.51 -7.10 1.66
CA ASP A 149 15.33 -7.86 0.71
C ASP A 149 16.57 -7.05 0.29
N PRO A 150 17.77 -7.39 0.81
CA PRO A 150 19.00 -6.70 0.45
C PRO A 150 19.32 -6.78 -1.05
N LYS A 151 18.89 -7.83 -1.76
CA LYS A 151 19.15 -8.00 -3.20
C LYS A 151 18.45 -6.91 -4.01
N SER A 152 17.18 -6.64 -3.72
CA SER A 152 16.42 -5.55 -4.32
C SER A 152 17.11 -4.20 -4.13
N ILE A 153 17.62 -3.92 -2.92
CA ILE A 153 18.33 -2.66 -2.64
C ILE A 153 19.66 -2.59 -3.35
N LYS A 154 20.43 -3.69 -3.39
CA LYS A 154 21.70 -3.75 -4.12
C LYS A 154 21.52 -3.44 -5.60
N LYS A 155 20.49 -4.00 -6.25
CA LYS A 155 20.12 -3.68 -7.63
C LYS A 155 19.80 -2.19 -7.83
N ILE A 156 19.11 -1.55 -6.88
CA ILE A 156 18.85 -0.10 -6.94
C ILE A 156 20.16 0.68 -6.82
N CYS A 157 21.02 0.34 -5.85
CA CYS A 157 22.33 0.98 -5.68
C CYS A 157 23.20 0.83 -6.94
N GLU A 158 23.20 -0.34 -7.59
CA GLU A 158 23.92 -0.57 -8.85
C GLU A 158 23.39 0.32 -9.98
N ASN A 159 22.07 0.46 -10.12
CA ASN A 159 21.48 1.40 -11.09
C ASN A 159 21.89 2.86 -10.82
N ILE A 160 21.92 3.26 -9.54
CA ILE A 160 22.40 4.59 -9.14
C ILE A 160 23.89 4.75 -9.46
N ARG A 161 24.72 3.73 -9.21
CA ARG A 161 26.16 3.76 -9.56
C ARG A 161 26.36 3.94 -11.06
N ILE A 162 25.64 3.19 -11.89
CA ILE A 162 25.73 3.28 -13.35
C ILE A 162 25.35 4.70 -13.82
N LYS A 163 24.27 5.27 -13.29
CA LYS A 163 23.85 6.64 -13.64
C LYS A 163 24.85 7.69 -13.15
N ALA A 164 25.41 7.52 -11.95
CA ALA A 164 26.43 8.42 -11.41
C ALA A 164 27.74 8.38 -12.21
N LEU A 165 28.18 7.20 -12.66
CA LEU A 165 29.34 7.05 -13.55
C LEU A 165 29.10 7.73 -14.90
N LYS A 166 27.90 7.63 -15.45
CA LYS A 166 27.53 8.31 -16.72
C LYS A 166 27.48 9.83 -16.58
N LEU A 167 27.09 10.33 -15.41
CA LEU A 167 27.04 11.77 -15.13
C LEU A 167 28.45 12.37 -14.97
N ASP A 168 29.41 11.57 -14.49
CA ASP A 168 30.84 11.90 -14.32
C ASP A 168 31.13 13.26 -13.67
N LYS A 169 30.32 13.61 -12.67
CA LYS A 169 30.40 14.90 -12.00
C LYS A 169 31.37 14.82 -10.82
N ILE A 170 32.41 15.66 -10.83
CA ILE A 170 33.45 15.74 -9.76
C ILE A 170 32.82 15.91 -8.37
N SER A 171 31.78 16.75 -8.25
CA SER A 171 31.08 16.99 -6.97
C SER A 171 30.25 15.80 -6.49
N GLY A 172 30.15 14.74 -7.28
CA GLY A 172 29.25 13.61 -7.09
C GLY A 172 27.82 13.89 -7.51
N MET A 173 27.04 12.81 -7.59
CA MET A 173 25.61 12.83 -7.94
C MET A 173 24.75 13.11 -6.69
N ASN A 174 23.78 14.00 -6.81
CA ASN A 174 22.76 14.26 -5.79
C ASN A 174 21.45 13.53 -6.15
N VAL A 175 21.07 12.58 -5.31
CA VAL A 175 19.82 11.83 -5.40
C VAL A 175 18.82 12.39 -4.38
N MET A 176 17.57 12.56 -4.77
CA MET A 176 16.50 12.97 -3.85
C MET A 176 15.40 11.91 -3.80
N VAL A 177 15.04 11.47 -2.60
CA VAL A 177 13.95 10.51 -2.41
C VAL A 177 12.67 11.26 -2.05
N VAL A 178 11.60 11.04 -2.81
CA VAL A 178 10.31 11.73 -2.66
C VAL A 178 9.14 10.74 -2.62
N GLY A 179 7.97 11.19 -2.17
CA GLY A 179 6.74 10.38 -2.10
C GLY A 179 5.95 10.59 -0.81
N MET A 180 4.78 9.92 -0.73
CA MET A 180 3.85 10.04 0.40
C MET A 180 4.50 9.71 1.76
N PRO A 181 3.97 10.19 2.89
CA PRO A 181 4.42 9.73 4.20
C PRO A 181 4.38 8.19 4.32
N ASN A 182 5.28 7.60 5.10
CA ASN A 182 5.30 6.17 5.43
C ASN A 182 5.42 5.17 4.25
N VAL A 183 5.67 5.63 3.03
CA VAL A 183 6.04 4.74 1.89
C VAL A 183 7.43 4.11 2.06
N GLY A 184 8.25 4.62 2.99
CA GLY A 184 9.54 4.04 3.35
C GLY A 184 10.79 4.82 2.94
N LYS A 185 10.67 6.11 2.59
CA LYS A 185 11.77 6.98 2.13
C LYS A 185 13.01 6.99 3.05
N SER A 186 12.81 7.32 4.32
CA SER A 186 13.92 7.38 5.30
C SER A 186 14.55 6.00 5.56
N THR A 187 13.75 4.93 5.48
CA THR A 187 14.27 3.56 5.58
C THR A 187 15.08 3.20 4.33
N LEU A 188 14.62 3.61 3.15
CA LEU A 188 15.33 3.43 1.88
C LEU A 188 16.68 4.16 1.90
N LEU A 189 16.74 5.42 2.37
CA LEU A 189 17.99 6.15 2.55
C LEU A 189 18.96 5.40 3.46
N ASN A 190 18.48 4.92 4.62
CA ASN A 190 19.31 4.15 5.55
C ASN A 190 19.81 2.84 4.91
N SER A 191 18.99 2.16 4.12
CA SER A 191 19.40 0.95 3.39
C SER A 191 20.42 1.24 2.29
N PHE A 192 20.27 2.35 1.55
CA PHE A 192 21.26 2.80 0.56
C PHE A 192 22.59 3.11 1.20
N ARG A 193 22.59 3.88 2.29
CA ARG A 193 23.82 4.17 3.05
C ARG A 193 24.47 2.89 3.55
N HIS A 194 23.67 1.97 4.08
CA HIS A 194 24.18 0.70 4.58
C HIS A 194 24.85 -0.13 3.49
N ILE A 195 24.22 -0.32 2.33
CA ILE A 195 24.75 -1.19 1.27
C ILE A 195 25.82 -0.48 0.42
N GLY A 196 25.65 0.81 0.15
CA GLY A 196 26.51 1.57 -0.75
C GLY A 196 27.85 1.99 -0.13
N LEU A 197 27.94 2.05 1.20
CA LEU A 197 29.15 2.37 1.95
C LEU A 197 29.81 1.17 2.64
N GLN A 198 29.33 -0.06 2.46
CA GLN A 198 30.08 -1.22 2.98
C GLN A 198 31.41 -1.33 2.22
N PRO A 199 32.55 -1.48 2.92
CA PRO A 199 33.75 -2.00 2.31
C PRO A 199 33.42 -3.39 1.75
N ILE A 200 33.96 -3.74 0.58
CA ILE A 200 33.76 -5.05 -0.06
C ILE A 200 34.09 -6.23 0.89
N ASN A 201 34.86 -5.98 1.98
CA ASN A 201 35.32 -6.99 2.93
C ASN A 201 34.99 -6.73 4.42
N MET A 202 33.99 -5.91 4.79
CA MET A 202 33.68 -5.73 6.22
C MET A 202 32.20 -5.54 6.55
N TYR A 203 31.63 -6.46 7.34
CA TYR A 203 30.29 -6.37 7.93
C TYR A 203 30.25 -5.38 9.09
N GLN A 204 30.58 -4.11 8.86
CA GLN A 204 30.29 -3.04 9.84
C GLN A 204 28.94 -2.40 9.55
N LYS A 205 28.06 -2.43 10.55
CA LYS A 205 26.73 -1.83 10.49
C LYS A 205 26.87 -0.30 10.52
N SER A 206 26.67 0.35 9.37
CA SER A 206 26.69 1.82 9.32
C SER A 206 25.63 2.43 10.23
N ARG A 207 25.98 3.54 10.90
CA ARG A 207 25.05 4.30 11.76
C ARG A 207 23.89 4.84 10.90
N LYS A 208 22.66 4.73 11.42
CA LYS A 208 21.46 5.28 10.79
C LYS A 208 21.61 6.80 10.60
N ALA A 209 21.31 7.29 9.41
CA ALA A 209 21.38 8.71 9.06
C ALA A 209 20.02 9.42 9.18
N ALA A 210 18.91 8.71 8.99
CA ALA A 210 17.56 9.25 9.14
C ALA A 210 16.75 8.53 10.23
N LYS A 211 15.91 9.27 10.98
CA LYS A 211 14.94 8.70 11.93
C LYS A 211 13.83 7.98 11.17
N THR A 212 13.41 6.81 11.65
CA THR A 212 12.35 6.01 11.02
C THR A 212 11.30 5.57 12.05
N GLY A 213 10.05 5.37 11.61
CA GLY A 213 8.99 4.81 12.43
C GLY A 213 7.65 4.73 11.66
N ALA A 214 6.63 4.19 12.31
CA ALA A 214 5.34 3.91 11.69
C ALA A 214 4.36 5.10 11.67
N GLN A 215 4.64 6.16 12.45
CA GLN A 215 3.81 7.35 12.50
C GLN A 215 4.13 8.31 11.35
N PRO A 216 3.15 8.81 10.59
CA PRO A 216 3.42 9.73 9.50
C PRO A 216 3.89 11.10 10.01
N GLY A 217 4.84 11.70 9.30
CA GLY A 217 5.44 12.99 9.67
C GLY A 217 6.61 12.91 10.66
N ILE A 218 7.24 11.74 10.84
CA ILE A 218 8.48 11.61 11.63
C ILE A 218 9.60 12.47 11.05
N THR A 219 9.76 12.43 9.72
CA THR A 219 10.68 13.31 9.00
C THR A 219 10.00 14.67 8.83
N LYS A 220 10.31 15.60 9.74
CA LYS A 220 9.70 16.94 9.81
C LYS A 220 10.44 18.00 9.00
N LYS A 221 11.72 17.78 8.71
CA LYS A 221 12.60 18.69 7.96
C LYS A 221 13.35 17.89 6.91
N ILE A 222 13.74 18.55 5.83
CA ILE A 222 14.68 17.97 4.86
C ILE A 222 16.00 17.68 5.55
N THR A 223 16.54 16.50 5.34
CA THR A 223 17.85 16.14 5.89
C THR A 223 18.96 16.78 5.08
N GLN A 224 20.08 17.09 5.74
CA GLN A 224 21.33 17.40 5.02
C GLN A 224 21.70 16.25 4.06
N LYS A 225 22.50 16.55 3.04
CA LYS A 225 23.00 15.56 2.09
C LYS A 225 23.73 14.43 2.82
N VAL A 226 23.23 13.21 2.68
CA VAL A 226 23.82 12.01 3.28
C VAL A 226 24.59 11.25 2.21
N LYS A 227 25.90 11.07 2.39
CA LYS A 227 26.67 10.20 1.49
C LYS A 227 26.11 8.77 1.55
N ILE A 228 25.83 8.17 0.39
CA ILE A 228 25.31 6.79 0.25
C ILE A 228 26.24 5.89 -0.56
N ILE A 229 27.10 6.43 -1.43
CA ILE A 229 28.10 5.69 -2.19
C ILE A 229 29.37 6.54 -2.24
N ASP A 230 30.54 5.91 -2.04
CA ASP A 230 31.82 6.63 -2.02
C ASP A 230 32.47 6.71 -3.41
N LYS A 231 32.39 5.64 -4.21
CA LYS A 231 32.92 5.57 -5.57
C LYS A 231 31.90 4.87 -6.50
N PRO A 232 31.33 5.57 -7.50
CA PRO A 232 31.34 7.02 -7.67
C PRO A 232 30.68 7.73 -6.47
N LEU A 233 31.00 9.01 -6.27
CA LEU A 233 30.49 9.78 -5.14
C LEU A 233 28.99 10.07 -5.33
N VAL A 234 28.16 9.59 -4.39
CA VAL A 234 26.71 9.81 -4.42
C VAL A 234 26.18 10.25 -3.06
N TYR A 235 25.42 11.33 -3.07
CA TYR A 235 24.68 11.86 -1.93
C TYR A 235 23.18 11.62 -2.09
N CYS A 236 22.49 11.41 -0.98
CA CYS A 236 21.04 11.23 -0.90
C CYS A 236 20.44 12.29 0.03
N ILE A 237 19.36 12.92 -0.42
CA ILE A 237 18.56 13.87 0.34
C ILE A 237 17.23 13.18 0.68
N ASP A 238 16.97 12.97 1.97
CA ASP A 238 15.66 12.51 2.44
C ASP A 238 14.75 13.71 2.67
N THR A 239 13.54 13.61 2.11
CA THR A 239 12.53 14.66 2.17
C THR A 239 11.40 14.24 3.10
N PRO A 240 10.74 15.21 3.78
CA PRO A 240 9.48 14.96 4.45
C PRO A 240 8.49 14.26 3.50
N GLY A 241 7.60 13.44 4.05
CA GLY A 241 6.51 12.90 3.22
C GLY A 241 5.60 14.01 2.74
N ILE A 242 5.54 14.20 1.42
CA ILE A 242 4.62 15.16 0.81
C ILE A 242 3.30 14.44 0.55
N MET A 243 2.26 14.83 1.26
CA MET A 243 0.91 14.36 0.95
C MET A 243 0.36 15.05 -0.30
N ILE A 244 -0.68 14.44 -0.85
CA ILE A 244 -1.55 15.07 -1.84
C ILE A 244 -2.29 16.22 -1.14
N PRO A 245 -2.27 17.46 -1.68
CA PRO A 245 -2.94 18.59 -1.08
C PRO A 245 -4.44 18.34 -0.93
N SER A 246 -5.12 18.05 -2.05
CA SER A 246 -6.56 17.75 -2.05
C SER A 246 -6.79 16.31 -2.47
N ILE A 247 -7.32 15.50 -1.56
CA ILE A 247 -7.80 14.16 -1.89
C ILE A 247 -9.30 14.28 -2.10
N ASN A 248 -9.71 14.41 -3.36
CA ASN A 248 -11.12 14.60 -3.72
C ASN A 248 -11.90 13.28 -3.68
N ASP A 249 -11.22 12.15 -3.84
CA ASP A 249 -11.83 10.82 -3.76
C ASP A 249 -11.79 10.29 -2.31
N PRO A 250 -12.93 10.16 -1.62
CA PRO A 250 -12.99 9.65 -0.26
C PRO A 250 -12.43 8.23 -0.13
N ILE A 251 -12.55 7.40 -1.17
CA ILE A 251 -12.05 6.03 -1.14
C ILE A 251 -10.51 5.99 -1.20
N THR A 252 -9.89 6.81 -2.05
CA THR A 252 -8.44 7.03 -2.05
C THR A 252 -7.95 7.48 -0.66
N PHE A 253 -8.71 8.32 0.04
CA PHE A 253 -8.37 8.75 1.40
C PHE A 253 -8.37 7.58 2.40
N LEU A 254 -9.40 6.71 2.36
CA LEU A 254 -9.46 5.50 3.18
C LEU A 254 -8.30 4.54 2.89
N LYS A 255 -7.96 4.34 1.60
CA LYS A 255 -6.81 3.51 1.21
C LYS A 255 -5.51 4.04 1.78
N LEU A 256 -5.27 5.34 1.64
CA LEU A 256 -4.07 6.02 2.18
C LEU A 256 -4.00 5.93 3.70
N ALA A 257 -5.12 6.08 4.40
CA ALA A 257 -5.20 5.88 5.84
C ALA A 257 -4.94 4.42 6.22
N LEU A 258 -5.57 3.46 5.54
CA LEU A 258 -5.41 2.02 5.80
C LEU A 258 -3.94 1.57 5.67
N VAL A 259 -3.19 2.06 4.68
CA VAL A 259 -1.77 1.74 4.54
C VAL A 259 -0.84 2.52 5.47
N GLY A 260 -1.37 3.54 6.16
CA GLY A 260 -0.67 4.38 7.13
C GLY A 260 0.02 5.60 6.54
N CYS A 261 -0.32 6.04 5.32
CA CYS A 261 0.20 7.30 4.76
C CYS A 261 -0.41 8.53 5.45
N ILE A 262 -1.62 8.39 6.00
CA ILE A 262 -2.35 9.41 6.77
C ILE A 262 -2.27 9.05 8.25
N LYS A 263 -2.26 10.06 9.14
CA LYS A 263 -2.27 9.81 10.59
C LYS A 263 -3.58 9.11 10.98
N ASP A 264 -3.45 8.12 11.86
CA ASP A 264 -4.56 7.25 12.26
C ASP A 264 -5.69 7.99 13.00
N ASN A 265 -5.47 9.21 13.50
CA ASN A 265 -6.47 10.00 14.20
C ASN A 265 -7.33 10.91 13.29
N ILE A 266 -7.10 10.89 11.97
CA ILE A 266 -7.83 11.74 11.01
C ILE A 266 -9.15 11.10 10.56
N ILE A 267 -9.16 9.78 10.44
CA ILE A 267 -10.36 8.97 10.17
C ILE A 267 -10.56 8.08 11.38
N ASP A 268 -11.81 7.88 11.76
CA ASP A 268 -12.15 6.90 12.79
C ASP A 268 -11.59 5.50 12.44
N THR A 269 -10.94 4.88 13.42
CA THR A 269 -10.26 3.59 13.27
C THR A 269 -11.24 2.47 12.90
N ILE A 270 -12.47 2.51 13.41
CA ILE A 270 -13.50 1.51 13.11
C ILE A 270 -13.94 1.66 11.65
N THR A 271 -14.07 2.89 11.15
CA THR A 271 -14.35 3.17 9.73
C THR A 271 -13.25 2.61 8.81
N ILE A 272 -11.98 2.79 9.17
CA ILE A 272 -10.85 2.20 8.40
C ILE A 272 -10.94 0.65 8.42
N ALA A 273 -11.27 0.06 9.57
CA ALA A 273 -11.43 -1.38 9.72
C ALA A 273 -12.64 -1.92 8.93
N ASP A 274 -13.73 -1.17 8.86
CA ASP A 274 -14.91 -1.50 8.06
C ASP A 274 -14.60 -1.45 6.55
N TYR A 275 -13.84 -0.45 6.09
CA TYR A 275 -13.35 -0.43 4.72
C TYR A 275 -12.45 -1.65 4.42
N LEU A 276 -11.60 -2.05 5.37
CA LEU A 276 -10.79 -3.26 5.23
C LEU A 276 -11.67 -4.52 5.16
N LEU A 277 -12.72 -4.65 5.97
CA LEU A 277 -13.70 -5.74 5.89
C LEU A 277 -14.36 -5.80 4.51
N PHE A 278 -14.86 -4.66 4.02
CA PHE A 278 -15.39 -4.53 2.66
C PHE A 278 -14.44 -5.12 1.61
N ARG A 279 -13.15 -4.77 1.70
CA ARG A 279 -12.13 -5.27 0.76
C ARG A 279 -11.83 -6.75 0.91
N ILE A 280 -11.77 -7.26 2.13
CA ILE A 280 -11.55 -8.69 2.38
C ILE A 280 -12.72 -9.50 1.82
N ASN A 281 -13.96 -9.06 2.02
CA ASN A 281 -15.14 -9.74 1.50
C ASN A 281 -15.17 -9.85 -0.03
N LEU A 282 -14.57 -8.89 -0.75
CA LEU A 282 -14.45 -8.93 -2.21
C LEU A 282 -13.29 -9.81 -2.73
N ILE A 283 -12.36 -10.19 -1.85
CA ILE A 283 -11.16 -10.95 -2.17
C ILE A 283 -11.32 -12.39 -1.69
N ASP A 284 -11.40 -12.57 -0.37
CA ASP A 284 -11.53 -13.87 0.29
C ASP A 284 -11.90 -13.68 1.78
N PRO A 285 -13.15 -13.93 2.19
CA PRO A 285 -13.57 -13.87 3.60
C PRO A 285 -12.78 -14.82 4.52
N GLU A 286 -12.18 -15.90 4.01
CA GLU A 286 -11.42 -16.85 4.84
C GLU A 286 -10.24 -16.21 5.56
N LEU A 287 -9.75 -15.07 5.07
CA LEU A 287 -8.70 -14.28 5.71
C LEU A 287 -9.06 -13.82 7.12
N TYR A 288 -10.35 -13.71 7.47
CA TYR A 288 -10.78 -13.42 8.85
C TYR A 288 -11.58 -14.56 9.48
N LEU A 289 -12.29 -15.39 8.70
CA LEU A 289 -13.06 -16.51 9.26
C LEU A 289 -12.17 -17.50 10.01
N THR A 290 -11.13 -17.99 9.33
CA THR A 290 -10.24 -18.99 9.90
C THR A 290 -9.46 -18.45 11.12
N PRO A 291 -8.79 -17.27 11.05
CA PRO A 291 -8.02 -16.77 12.18
C PRO A 291 -8.85 -16.36 13.41
N PHE A 292 -10.11 -15.97 13.22
CA PHE A 292 -10.98 -15.48 14.30
C PHE A 292 -12.13 -16.44 14.63
N LYS A 293 -12.09 -17.66 14.08
CA LYS A 293 -13.05 -18.75 14.33
C LYS A 293 -14.51 -18.35 14.08
N MET A 294 -14.75 -17.52 13.08
CA MET A 294 -16.11 -17.14 12.67
C MET A 294 -16.67 -18.21 11.74
N LYS A 295 -17.96 -18.55 11.90
CA LYS A 295 -18.62 -19.62 11.13
C LYS A 295 -19.07 -19.16 9.74
N GLN A 296 -19.36 -17.87 9.58
CA GLN A 296 -19.90 -17.30 8.35
C GLN A 296 -19.34 -15.90 8.12
N PRO A 297 -19.22 -15.46 6.85
CA PRO A 297 -18.85 -14.09 6.53
C PRO A 297 -19.90 -13.08 7.01
N THR A 298 -19.47 -11.85 7.26
CA THR A 298 -20.33 -10.74 7.67
C THR A 298 -19.96 -9.44 6.95
N ASN A 299 -20.95 -8.56 6.77
CA ASN A 299 -20.74 -7.17 6.37
C ASN A 299 -20.76 -6.22 7.58
N ASP A 300 -21.10 -6.73 8.78
CA ASP A 300 -21.14 -5.96 10.01
C ASP A 300 -19.75 -5.91 10.65
N ILE A 301 -19.21 -4.70 10.76
CA ILE A 301 -17.91 -4.46 11.38
C ILE A 301 -17.94 -4.76 12.88
N GLU A 302 -19.05 -4.53 13.58
CA GLU A 302 -19.13 -4.80 15.02
C GLU A 302 -19.06 -6.30 15.30
N GLU A 303 -19.74 -7.11 14.50
CA GLU A 303 -19.67 -8.57 14.58
C GLU A 303 -18.22 -9.07 14.42
N LEU A 304 -17.52 -8.59 13.38
CA LEU A 304 -16.12 -8.94 13.15
C LEU A 304 -15.21 -8.48 14.30
N LEU A 305 -15.36 -7.24 14.75
CA LEU A 305 -14.48 -6.69 15.79
C LEU A 305 -14.71 -7.34 17.15
N ASN A 306 -15.95 -7.74 17.47
CA ASN A 306 -16.26 -8.55 18.63
C ASN A 306 -15.59 -9.93 18.55
N ALA A 307 -15.71 -10.62 17.41
CA ALA A 307 -15.05 -11.92 17.20
C ALA A 307 -13.52 -11.82 17.35
N ILE A 308 -12.90 -10.80 16.76
CA ILE A 308 -11.48 -10.52 16.90
C ILE A 308 -11.12 -10.25 18.35
N ALA A 309 -11.91 -9.44 19.06
CA ALA A 309 -11.63 -9.08 20.44
C ALA A 309 -11.59 -10.32 21.35
N ILE A 310 -12.59 -11.19 21.22
CA ILE A 310 -12.70 -12.45 21.96
C ILE A 310 -11.55 -13.39 21.58
N ALA A 311 -11.35 -13.64 20.28
CA ALA A 311 -10.35 -14.59 19.79
C ALA A 311 -8.91 -14.20 20.15
N THR A 312 -8.67 -12.94 20.50
CA THR A 312 -7.32 -12.42 20.76
C THR A 312 -7.13 -11.80 22.15
N GLY A 313 -8.10 -11.97 23.05
CA GLY A 313 -8.03 -11.47 24.43
C GLY A 313 -8.02 -9.95 24.56
N ARG A 314 -8.52 -9.22 23.56
CA ARG A 314 -8.61 -7.75 23.57
C ARG A 314 -9.88 -7.30 24.28
N LEU A 315 -9.88 -7.47 25.59
CA LEU A 315 -11.03 -7.20 26.44
C LEU A 315 -10.76 -5.99 27.35
N LYS A 316 -11.81 -5.27 27.72
CA LYS A 316 -11.82 -4.28 28.80
C LYS A 316 -12.03 -4.99 30.15
N LYS A 317 -12.03 -4.23 31.24
CA LYS A 317 -12.46 -4.72 32.56
C LYS A 317 -13.86 -5.35 32.46
N GLY A 318 -14.06 -6.46 33.17
CA GLY A 318 -15.31 -7.22 33.12
C GLY A 318 -15.47 -8.15 31.90
N GLY A 319 -14.40 -8.37 31.11
CA GLY A 319 -14.45 -9.28 29.97
C GLY A 319 -15.14 -8.73 28.72
N ILE A 320 -15.46 -7.44 28.70
CA ILE A 320 -16.19 -6.79 27.60
C ILE A 320 -15.25 -6.58 26.40
N PRO A 321 -15.63 -7.00 25.17
CA PRO A 321 -14.85 -6.76 23.96
C PRO A 321 -14.38 -5.31 23.78
N ASN A 322 -13.09 -5.13 23.51
CA ASN A 322 -12.50 -3.82 23.20
C ASN A 322 -12.38 -3.59 21.69
N ILE A 323 -13.48 -3.13 21.09
CA ILE A 323 -13.66 -2.87 19.65
C ILE A 323 -12.52 -2.03 19.05
N TYR A 324 -12.14 -0.93 19.70
CA TYR A 324 -11.08 -0.04 19.20
C TYR A 324 -9.72 -0.75 19.08
N THR A 325 -9.35 -1.54 20.10
CA THR A 325 -8.09 -2.29 20.06
C THR A 325 -8.12 -3.46 19.08
N ALA A 326 -9.31 -4.06 18.86
CA ALA A 326 -9.53 -5.08 17.84
C ALA A 326 -9.40 -4.48 16.43
N ALA A 327 -9.98 -3.30 16.17
CA ALA A 327 -9.85 -2.58 14.90
C ALA A 327 -8.39 -2.23 14.59
N THR A 328 -7.70 -1.64 15.58
CA THR A 328 -6.27 -1.32 15.47
C THR A 328 -5.45 -2.57 15.16
N PHE A 329 -5.78 -3.70 15.77
CA PHE A 329 -5.10 -4.96 15.52
C PHE A 329 -5.36 -5.53 14.13
N LEU A 330 -6.60 -5.49 13.65
CA LEU A 330 -6.97 -5.92 12.30
C LEU A 330 -6.19 -5.11 11.25
N ILE A 331 -6.19 -3.79 11.39
CA ILE A 331 -5.43 -2.87 10.52
C ILE A 331 -3.93 -3.20 10.60
N LYS A 332 -3.37 -3.42 11.79
CA LYS A 332 -1.97 -3.80 11.96
C LYS A 332 -1.65 -5.12 11.26
N LYS A 333 -2.50 -6.14 11.39
CA LYS A 333 -2.35 -7.45 10.72
C LYS A 333 -2.31 -7.30 9.20
N TYR A 334 -3.18 -6.46 8.62
CA TYR A 334 -3.10 -6.10 7.20
C TYR A 334 -1.79 -5.38 6.87
N ARG A 335 -1.43 -4.35 7.64
CA ARG A 335 -0.23 -3.53 7.40
C ARG A 335 1.07 -4.35 7.43
N THR A 336 1.12 -5.42 8.21
CA THR A 336 2.28 -6.32 8.28
C THR A 336 2.20 -7.52 7.33
N GLY A 337 1.11 -7.68 6.58
CA GLY A 337 0.87 -8.82 5.69
C GLY A 337 0.47 -10.13 6.41
N ASN A 338 0.15 -10.05 7.71
CA ASN A 338 -0.21 -11.20 8.55
C ASN A 338 -1.71 -11.54 8.49
N LEU A 339 -2.52 -10.68 7.87
CA LEU A 339 -3.92 -10.97 7.55
C LEU A 339 -4.07 -11.65 6.18
N GLY A 340 -3.06 -11.49 5.32
CA GLY A 340 -3.15 -11.72 3.88
C GLY A 340 -2.34 -10.67 3.13
N LYS A 341 -2.06 -10.92 1.85
CA LYS A 341 -1.22 -10.06 1.00
C LYS A 341 -1.99 -9.66 -0.24
N PHE A 342 -2.57 -8.48 -0.25
CA PHE A 342 -3.40 -8.01 -1.36
C PHE A 342 -3.33 -6.49 -1.57
N VAL A 343 -3.63 -6.09 -2.80
CA VAL A 343 -3.63 -4.71 -3.29
C VAL A 343 -5.02 -4.09 -3.09
N LEU A 344 -5.06 -2.81 -2.74
CA LEU A 344 -6.30 -2.03 -2.55
C LEU A 344 -6.64 -1.18 -3.78
N ASP A 345 -5.73 -0.94 -4.71
CA ASP A 345 -6.14 -0.32 -5.97
C ASP A 345 -6.73 -1.36 -6.91
N ASP A 346 -7.82 -0.98 -7.57
CA ASP A 346 -8.42 -1.77 -8.63
C ASP A 346 -7.55 -1.56 -9.87
N ILE A 347 -6.47 -2.34 -9.90
CA ILE A 347 -5.48 -2.28 -10.97
C ILE A 347 -5.85 -3.14 -12.18
N PHE A 348 -7.03 -3.80 -12.17
CA PHE A 348 -7.49 -4.81 -13.15
C PHE A 348 -8.95 -4.59 -13.59
#